data_AF-A0A7J4U2G1-F1
#
_entry.id   AF-A0A7J4U2G1-F1
#
_cell.length_a   1.000
_cell.length_b   1.000
_cell.length_c   1.000
_cell.angle_alpha   90.00
_cell.angle_beta   90.00
_cell.angle_gamma   90.00
#
_symmetry.space_group_name_H-M   'P 1'
#
loop_
_entity.id
_entity.type
_entity.pdbx_description
1 polymer ?
#
loop_
_entity_poly.entity_id
_entity_poly.type
_entity_poly.pdbx_seq_one_letter_code
_entity_poly.pdbx_strand_id
1 'polypeptide(L)'
;MVEHDLGDAVLVIVTEHDGTLGRVSTVEGAEFQAVGERVYIGEDRSKRTVVERLLGVAKLERLSPAAREQLPLALSEFITAQAGHFLKGFYDVAGPINLKTHAFQLLNGVGPKKAEEMAEARRAQGGFATFEVLNETCGIDGAAALAHRFAEELLDRNLQPRLVELLLPVKA
;
A
#
# COMPACT_ATOMS: atom_id res chain seq x y z
N MET A 1 9.19 -3.18 3.72
CA MET A 1 10.30 -3.55 2.82
C MET A 1 9.68 -4.21 1.59
N VAL A 2 10.23 -3.97 0.39
CA VAL A 2 9.70 -4.52 -0.87
C VAL A 2 10.57 -5.67 -1.41
N GLU A 3 11.89 -5.49 -1.47
CA GLU A 3 12.84 -6.50 -1.91
C GLU A 3 14.16 -6.37 -1.13
N HIS A 4 14.83 -7.48 -0.85
CA HIS A 4 16.18 -7.52 -0.32
C HIS A 4 17.12 -8.17 -1.34
N ASP A 5 17.96 -7.36 -1.99
CA ASP A 5 19.05 -7.86 -2.83
C ASP A 5 20.24 -8.25 -1.95
N LEU A 6 20.34 -9.55 -1.68
CA LEU A 6 21.41 -10.12 -0.85
C LEU A 6 22.79 -10.08 -1.51
N GLY A 7 22.87 -9.90 -2.83
CA GLY A 7 24.15 -9.79 -3.54
C GLY A 7 24.82 -8.43 -3.30
N ASP A 8 24.01 -7.37 -3.30
CA ASP A 8 24.50 -5.98 -3.21
C ASP A 8 24.32 -5.34 -1.82
N ALA A 9 23.73 -6.05 -0.84
CA ALA A 9 23.38 -5.52 0.47
C ALA A 9 22.47 -4.27 0.37
N VAL A 10 21.51 -4.31 -0.56
CA VAL A 10 20.58 -3.22 -0.84
C VAL A 10 19.15 -3.69 -0.62
N LEU A 11 18.36 -2.85 0.05
CA LEU A 11 16.91 -3.01 0.13
C LEU A 11 16.21 -2.05 -0.82
N VAL A 12 15.18 -2.55 -1.48
CA VAL A 12 14.11 -1.70 -2.04
C VAL A 12 13.03 -1.56 -0.99
N ILE A 13 12.62 -0.33 -0.73
CA ILE A 13 11.59 0.01 0.26
C ILE A 13 10.50 0.85 -0.38
N VAL A 14 9.32 0.86 0.25
CA VAL A 14 8.25 1.82 0.00
C VAL A 14 8.06 2.62 1.28
N THR A 15 8.00 3.95 1.19
CA THR A 15 7.80 4.82 2.35
C THR A 15 6.33 4.90 2.73
N GLU A 16 6.05 4.80 4.03
CA GLU A 16 4.67 4.92 4.54
C GLU A 16 4.10 6.35 4.44
N HIS A 17 4.97 7.36 4.30
CA HIS A 17 4.56 8.76 4.25
C HIS A 17 3.88 9.14 2.92
N ASP A 18 4.41 8.67 1.79
CA ASP A 18 3.98 9.12 0.46
C ASP A 18 4.07 8.02 -0.62
N GLY A 19 4.44 6.79 -0.25
CA GLY A 19 4.60 5.68 -1.18
C GLY A 19 5.84 5.77 -2.07
N THR A 20 6.78 6.68 -1.80
CA THR A 20 8.06 6.75 -2.53
C THR A 20 8.81 5.43 -2.44
N LEU A 21 9.16 4.89 -3.60
CA LEU A 21 10.07 3.74 -3.68
C LEU A 21 11.51 4.22 -3.51
N GLY A 22 12.20 3.71 -2.50
CA GLY A 22 13.56 4.07 -2.15
C GLY A 22 14.52 2.89 -2.23
N ARG A 23 15.80 3.19 -2.35
CA ARG A 23 16.90 2.23 -2.17
C ARG A 23 17.72 2.62 -0.95
N VAL A 24 18.07 1.63 -0.14
CA VAL A 24 18.90 1.82 1.06
C VAL A 24 19.95 0.72 1.15
N SER A 25 21.15 1.05 1.64
CA SER A 25 22.14 0.02 1.99
C SER A 25 21.87 -0.52 3.39
N THR A 26 22.21 -1.78 3.62
CA THR A 26 22.13 -2.39 4.94
C THR A 26 23.43 -2.17 5.73
N VAL A 27 23.33 -2.28 7.06
CA VAL A 27 24.53 -2.38 7.91
C VAL A 27 25.21 -3.73 7.69
N GLU A 28 26.51 -3.80 7.97
CA GLU A 28 27.26 -5.06 7.86
C GLU A 28 26.65 -6.13 8.77
N GLY A 29 26.40 -7.32 8.21
CA GLY A 29 25.78 -8.43 8.94
C GLY A 29 24.29 -8.26 9.26
N ALA A 30 23.60 -7.31 8.63
CA ALA A 30 22.15 -7.16 8.79
C ALA A 30 21.41 -8.47 8.47
N GLU A 31 20.44 -8.82 9.31
CA GLU A 31 19.59 -9.98 9.09
C GLU A 31 18.71 -9.82 7.85
N PHE A 32 18.35 -10.96 7.24
CA PHE A 32 17.40 -10.98 6.14
C PHE A 32 16.08 -10.34 6.58
N GLN A 33 15.68 -9.28 5.89
CA GLN A 33 14.35 -8.71 6.05
C GLN A 33 13.35 -9.46 5.16
N ALA A 34 12.15 -9.72 5.67
CA ALA A 34 11.04 -10.31 4.91
C ALA A 34 10.12 -9.25 4.30
N VAL A 35 9.49 -9.56 3.15
CA VAL A 35 8.60 -8.60 2.45
C VAL A 35 7.52 -8.12 3.42
N GLY A 36 7.26 -6.82 3.42
CA GLY A 36 6.33 -6.18 4.36
C GLY A 36 6.96 -5.73 5.69
N GLU A 37 8.17 -6.17 6.05
CA GLU A 37 8.80 -5.72 7.29
C GLU A 37 9.13 -4.23 7.30
N ARG A 38 8.90 -3.58 8.44
CA ARG A 38 9.17 -2.16 8.63
C ARG A 38 10.62 -1.95 9.02
N VAL A 39 11.32 -1.13 8.25
CA VAL A 39 12.68 -0.69 8.56
C VAL A 39 12.70 0.81 8.86
N TYR A 40 13.44 1.21 9.90
CA TYR A 40 13.54 2.62 10.26
C TYR A 40 14.57 3.32 9.37
N ILE A 41 14.14 4.40 8.72
CA ILE A 41 14.98 5.23 7.82
C ILE A 41 15.13 6.69 8.27
N GLY A 42 14.56 7.05 9.43
CA GLY A 42 14.57 8.43 9.94
C GLY A 42 15.96 8.90 10.38
N GLU A 43 16.10 10.16 10.75
CA GLU A 43 17.39 10.80 11.02
C GLU A 43 18.13 10.24 12.24
N ASP A 44 17.41 9.68 13.20
CA ASP A 44 17.97 9.08 14.40
C ASP A 44 18.71 7.77 14.07
N ARG A 45 20.02 7.89 13.83
CA ARG A 45 20.88 6.76 13.46
C ARG A 45 20.88 5.64 14.51
N SER A 46 20.61 5.94 15.78
CA SER A 46 20.58 4.91 16.83
C SER A 46 19.45 3.90 16.65
N LYS A 47 18.37 4.29 15.94
CA LYS A 47 17.23 3.44 15.62
C LYS A 47 17.38 2.67 14.30
N ARG A 48 18.42 2.97 13.52
CA ARG A 48 18.67 2.30 12.23
C ARG A 48 19.47 1.01 12.45
N THR A 49 18.79 -0.02 12.94
CA THR A 49 19.39 -1.34 13.19
C THR A 49 19.66 -2.13 11.90
N VAL A 50 18.91 -1.84 10.83
CA VAL A 50 19.02 -2.54 9.54
C VAL A 50 19.66 -1.66 8.47
N VAL A 51 19.34 -0.36 8.47
CA VAL A 51 19.65 0.56 7.37
C VAL A 51 20.89 1.40 7.66
N GLU A 52 21.93 1.29 6.83
CA GLU A 52 23.13 2.11 6.97
C GLU A 52 22.92 3.49 6.33
N ARG A 53 22.60 3.55 5.03
CA ARG A 53 22.46 4.79 4.26
C ARG A 53 21.31 4.76 3.27
N LEU A 54 20.76 5.95 3.00
CA LEU A 54 19.83 6.17 1.90
C LEU A 54 20.62 6.29 0.60
N LEU A 55 20.31 5.44 -0.38
CA LEU A 55 20.95 5.46 -1.71
C LEU A 55 20.18 6.33 -2.72
N GLY A 56 18.94 6.68 -2.39
CA GLY A 56 18.08 7.57 -3.17
C GLY A 56 16.77 6.91 -3.60
N VAL A 57 16.02 7.60 -4.46
CA VAL A 57 14.75 7.11 -5.02
C VAL A 57 15.02 5.98 -6.03
N ALA A 58 14.24 4.91 -5.95
CA ALA A 58 14.32 3.80 -6.90
C ALA A 58 13.80 4.26 -8.28
N LYS A 59 14.55 3.92 -9.34
CA LYS A 59 14.08 4.14 -10.71
C LYS A 59 13.13 3.03 -11.08
N LEU A 60 11.90 3.37 -11.45
CA LEU A 60 10.85 2.40 -11.76
C LEU A 60 11.30 1.45 -12.88
N GLU A 61 11.97 1.93 -13.94
CA GLU A 61 12.43 1.07 -15.05
C GLU A 61 13.52 0.07 -14.64
N ARG A 62 14.13 0.25 -13.46
CA ARG A 62 15.19 -0.62 -12.92
C ARG A 62 14.72 -1.50 -11.76
N LEU A 63 13.45 -1.44 -11.38
CA LEU A 63 12.89 -2.38 -10.40
C LEU A 63 12.93 -3.79 -10.98
N SER A 64 13.39 -4.74 -10.18
CA SER A 64 13.35 -6.15 -10.54
C SER A 64 11.89 -6.61 -10.73
N PRO A 65 11.66 -7.71 -11.47
CA PRO A 65 10.34 -8.33 -11.53
C PRO A 65 9.81 -8.71 -10.14
N ALA A 66 10.68 -9.20 -9.26
CA ALA A 66 10.31 -9.58 -7.90
C ALA A 66 9.86 -8.38 -7.06
N ALA A 67 10.59 -7.26 -7.09
CA ALA A 67 10.18 -6.04 -6.39
C ALA A 67 8.80 -5.52 -6.85
N ARG A 68 8.51 -5.62 -8.15
CA ARG A 68 7.20 -5.23 -8.71
C ARG A 68 6.08 -6.14 -8.21
N GLU A 69 6.33 -7.44 -8.14
CA GLU A 69 5.37 -8.45 -7.66
C GLU A 69 5.16 -8.38 -6.14
N GLN A 70 6.21 -8.03 -5.39
CA GLN A 70 6.20 -7.95 -3.93
C GLN A 70 5.67 -6.61 -3.38
N LEU A 71 5.65 -5.55 -4.19
CA LEU A 71 5.17 -4.24 -3.78
C LEU A 71 3.71 -4.25 -3.24
N PRO A 72 2.72 -4.88 -3.89
CA PRO A 72 1.38 -5.02 -3.33
C PRO A 72 1.37 -5.74 -1.99
N LEU A 73 2.21 -6.77 -1.79
CA LEU A 73 2.28 -7.50 -0.52
C LEU A 73 2.77 -6.59 0.60
N ALA A 74 3.85 -5.85 0.36
CA ALA A 74 4.40 -4.90 1.34
C ALA A 74 3.41 -3.79 1.70
N LEU A 75 2.65 -3.29 0.72
CA LEU A 75 1.61 -2.30 0.94
C LEU A 75 0.39 -2.87 1.68
N SER A 76 0.06 -4.15 1.46
CA SER A 76 -1.04 -4.83 2.15
C SER A 76 -0.76 -4.94 3.66
N GLU A 77 0.46 -5.28 4.05
CA GLU A 77 0.89 -5.30 5.45
C GLU A 77 0.78 -3.91 6.09
N PHE A 78 1.21 -2.87 5.38
CA PHE A 78 1.09 -1.48 5.83
C PHE A 78 -0.38 -1.05 6.00
N ILE A 79 -1.23 -1.37 5.02
CA ILE A 79 -2.65 -1.04 5.03
C ILE A 79 -3.37 -1.76 6.17
N THR A 80 -3.07 -3.04 6.38
CA THR A 80 -3.62 -3.85 7.48
C THR A 80 -3.20 -3.27 8.83
N ALA A 81 -1.93 -2.93 8.99
CA ALA A 81 -1.42 -2.32 10.23
C ALA A 81 -2.00 -0.92 10.51
N GLN A 82 -2.60 -0.26 9.52
CA GLN A 82 -3.26 1.05 9.66
C GLN A 82 -4.75 0.97 9.25
N ALA A 83 -5.39 -0.18 9.49
CA ALA A 83 -6.73 -0.48 8.99
C ALA A 83 -7.76 0.62 9.27
N GLY A 84 -7.77 1.16 10.49
CA GLY A 84 -8.72 2.20 10.89
C GLY A 84 -8.64 3.48 10.02
N HIS A 85 -7.45 3.83 9.52
CA HIS A 85 -7.26 4.97 8.63
C HIS A 85 -7.83 4.68 7.24
N PHE A 86 -7.52 3.52 6.66
CA PHE A 86 -7.95 3.17 5.30
C PHE A 86 -9.45 2.83 5.21
N LEU A 87 -10.02 2.20 6.23
CA LEU A 87 -11.47 1.98 6.32
C LEU A 87 -12.21 3.31 6.36
N LYS A 88 -11.83 4.22 7.26
CA LYS A 88 -12.47 5.55 7.38
C LYS A 88 -12.21 6.44 6.17
N GLY A 89 -10.99 6.45 5.66
CA GLY A 89 -10.54 7.36 4.60
C GLY A 89 -10.99 6.96 3.20
N PHE A 90 -11.28 5.67 2.97
CA PHE A 90 -11.72 5.19 1.67
C PHE A 90 -13.05 4.43 1.74
N TYR A 91 -13.12 3.33 2.48
CA TYR A 91 -14.27 2.43 2.42
C TYR A 91 -15.57 3.08 2.92
N ASP A 92 -15.50 3.78 4.04
CA ASP A 92 -16.68 4.40 4.66
C ASP A 92 -17.17 5.63 3.90
N VAL A 93 -16.29 6.29 3.14
CA VAL A 93 -16.58 7.56 2.44
C VAL A 93 -16.67 7.44 0.93
N ALA A 94 -16.33 6.28 0.35
CA ALA A 94 -16.33 6.06 -1.10
C ALA A 94 -17.68 6.43 -1.75
N GLY A 95 -17.63 7.17 -2.85
CA GLY A 95 -18.82 7.63 -3.56
C GLY A 95 -18.69 7.52 -5.06
N PRO A 96 -19.69 7.99 -5.82
CA PRO A 96 -19.56 8.15 -7.26
C PRO A 96 -18.43 9.15 -7.57
N ILE A 97 -17.47 8.73 -8.41
CA ILE A 97 -16.48 9.62 -9.01
C ILE A 97 -17.17 10.48 -10.08
N ASN A 98 -18.05 9.86 -10.85
CA ASN A 98 -18.89 10.49 -11.86
C ASN A 98 -20.21 9.71 -11.98
N LEU A 99 -21.08 10.11 -12.93
CA LEU A 99 -22.40 9.49 -13.13
C LEU A 99 -22.36 7.98 -13.45
N LYS A 100 -21.23 7.44 -13.92
CA LYS A 100 -21.07 6.06 -14.36
C LYS A 100 -20.13 5.22 -13.48
N THR A 101 -19.25 5.86 -12.71
CA THR A 101 -18.15 5.19 -12.02
C THR A 101 -18.20 5.45 -10.51
N HIS A 102 -18.23 4.39 -9.72
CA HIS A 102 -18.09 4.44 -8.26
C HIS A 102 -16.61 4.30 -7.85
N ALA A 103 -16.19 4.93 -6.77
CA ALA A 103 -14.80 4.90 -6.29
C ALA A 103 -14.28 3.48 -5.97
N PHE A 104 -15.16 2.58 -5.53
CA PHE A 104 -14.80 1.17 -5.35
C PHE A 104 -14.33 0.48 -6.64
N GLN A 105 -14.73 0.95 -7.81
CA GLN A 105 -14.27 0.39 -9.09
C GLN A 105 -12.78 0.70 -9.38
N LEU A 106 -12.15 1.54 -8.56
CA LEU A 106 -10.69 1.73 -8.60
C LEU A 106 -9.94 0.55 -8.00
N LEU A 107 -10.59 -0.26 -7.16
CA LEU A 107 -9.98 -1.44 -6.55
C LEU A 107 -9.81 -2.54 -7.60
N ASN A 108 -8.66 -3.21 -7.56
CA ASN A 108 -8.42 -4.37 -8.41
C ASN A 108 -9.46 -5.46 -8.10
N GLY A 109 -10.06 -6.06 -9.13
CA GLY A 109 -11.10 -7.09 -8.99
C GLY A 109 -12.52 -6.56 -8.72
N VAL A 110 -12.75 -5.24 -8.63
CA VAL A 110 -14.08 -4.66 -8.35
C VAL A 110 -14.68 -4.03 -9.60
N GLY A 111 -15.64 -4.73 -10.22
CA GLY A 111 -16.45 -4.19 -11.33
C GLY A 111 -17.68 -3.39 -10.87
N PRO A 112 -18.47 -2.83 -11.82
CA PRO A 112 -19.64 -1.99 -11.50
C PRO A 112 -20.65 -2.65 -10.56
N LYS A 113 -21.05 -3.88 -10.87
CA LYS A 113 -21.99 -4.66 -10.03
C LYS A 113 -21.46 -4.86 -8.61
N LYS A 114 -20.19 -5.25 -8.47
CA LYS A 114 -19.57 -5.45 -7.16
C LYS A 114 -19.47 -4.13 -6.38
N ALA A 115 -19.15 -3.03 -7.06
CA ALA A 115 -19.11 -1.71 -6.42
C ALA A 115 -20.48 -1.26 -5.90
N GLU A 116 -21.57 -1.56 -6.62
CA GLU A 116 -22.94 -1.32 -6.16
C GLU A 116 -23.27 -2.17 -4.92
N GLU A 117 -23.00 -3.47 -4.96
CA GLU A 117 -23.16 -4.39 -3.81
C GLU A 117 -22.39 -3.89 -2.58
N MET A 118 -21.12 -3.48 -2.75
CA MET A 118 -20.31 -2.92 -1.67
C MET A 118 -20.90 -1.62 -1.09
N ALA A 119 -21.43 -0.74 -1.94
CA ALA A 119 -22.03 0.50 -1.49
C ALA A 119 -23.34 0.27 -0.72
N GLU A 120 -24.14 -0.72 -1.13
CA GLU A 120 -25.33 -1.16 -0.39
C GLU A 120 -24.97 -1.80 0.95
N ALA A 121 -24.02 -2.73 0.95
CA ALA A 121 -23.50 -3.37 2.16
C ALA A 121 -23.02 -2.36 3.20
N ARG A 122 -22.21 -1.37 2.76
CA ARG A 122 -21.76 -0.29 3.63
C ARG A 122 -22.92 0.50 4.24
N ARG A 123 -23.94 0.85 3.44
CA ARG A 123 -25.11 1.59 3.94
C ARG A 123 -25.88 0.79 4.98
N ALA A 124 -26.02 -0.51 4.79
CA ALA A 124 -26.70 -1.40 5.72
C ALA A 124 -25.93 -1.55 7.06
N GLN A 125 -24.60 -1.58 6.99
CA GLN A 125 -23.73 -1.73 8.17
C GLN A 125 -23.41 -0.40 8.88
N GLY A 126 -23.64 0.75 8.21
CA GLY A 126 -23.24 2.06 8.72
C GLY A 126 -21.72 2.32 8.62
N GLY A 127 -21.02 1.60 7.73
CA GLY A 127 -19.56 1.58 7.63
C GLY A 127 -18.98 0.20 7.95
N PHE A 128 -17.66 0.04 7.83
CA PHE A 128 -16.96 -1.20 8.12
C PHE A 128 -16.00 -1.01 9.31
N ALA A 129 -16.27 -1.72 10.42
CA ALA A 129 -15.47 -1.58 11.63
C ALA A 129 -14.04 -2.14 11.48
N THR A 130 -13.88 -3.22 10.70
CA THR A 130 -12.58 -3.86 10.44
C THR A 130 -12.51 -4.39 9.01
N PHE A 131 -11.31 -4.76 8.55
CA PHE A 131 -11.13 -5.40 7.25
C PHE A 131 -11.81 -6.77 7.21
N GLU A 132 -11.86 -7.51 8.32
CA GLU A 132 -12.58 -8.80 8.39
C GLU A 132 -14.08 -8.60 8.09
N VAL A 133 -14.72 -7.61 8.72
CA VAL A 133 -16.13 -7.29 8.46
C VAL A 133 -16.35 -6.89 6.99
N LEU A 134 -15.47 -6.05 6.44
CA LEU A 134 -15.54 -5.68 5.03
C LEU A 134 -15.41 -6.90 4.12
N ASN A 135 -14.42 -7.75 4.38
CA ASN A 135 -14.07 -8.90 3.56
C ASN A 135 -15.20 -9.94 3.56
N GLU A 136 -15.73 -10.27 4.73
CA GLU A 136 -16.87 -11.18 4.88
C GLU A 136 -18.13 -10.63 4.22
N THR A 137 -18.43 -9.34 4.42
CA THR A 137 -19.66 -8.74 3.90
C THR A 137 -19.63 -8.61 2.37
N CYS A 138 -18.49 -8.23 1.81
CA CYS A 138 -18.38 -7.90 0.38
C CYS A 138 -17.83 -9.05 -0.48
N GLY A 139 -17.24 -10.07 0.15
CA GLY A 139 -16.55 -11.17 -0.53
C GLY A 139 -15.30 -10.70 -1.26
N ILE A 140 -14.48 -9.88 -0.62
CA ILE A 140 -13.23 -9.33 -1.16
C ILE A 140 -12.09 -9.48 -0.16
N ASP A 141 -10.86 -9.23 -0.60
CA ASP A 141 -9.75 -8.86 0.30
C ASP A 141 -9.51 -7.36 0.15
N GLY A 142 -10.05 -6.56 1.06
CA GLY A 142 -9.99 -5.11 1.01
C GLY A 142 -8.56 -4.58 1.11
N ALA A 143 -7.76 -5.10 2.04
CA ALA A 143 -6.38 -4.66 2.21
C ALA A 143 -5.56 -4.95 0.95
N ALA A 144 -5.64 -6.17 0.41
CA ALA A 144 -4.94 -6.53 -0.81
C ALA A 144 -5.43 -5.77 -2.04
N ALA A 145 -6.75 -5.56 -2.18
CA ALA A 145 -7.31 -4.83 -3.32
C ALA A 145 -6.87 -3.36 -3.35
N LEU A 146 -6.82 -2.71 -2.18
CA LEU A 146 -6.31 -1.34 -2.05
C LEU A 146 -4.79 -1.29 -2.27
N ALA A 147 -4.05 -2.27 -1.74
CA ALA A 147 -2.61 -2.38 -1.92
C ALA A 147 -2.21 -2.55 -3.39
N HIS A 148 -2.94 -3.38 -4.14
CA HIS A 148 -2.76 -3.52 -5.58
C HIS A 148 -3.00 -2.19 -6.30
N ARG A 149 -4.07 -1.48 -5.96
CA ARG A 149 -4.34 -0.16 -6.54
C ARG A 149 -3.22 0.84 -6.23
N PHE A 150 -2.72 0.86 -4.99
CA PHE A 150 -1.58 1.72 -4.64
C PHE A 150 -0.34 1.35 -5.45
N ALA A 151 -0.02 0.07 -5.58
CA ALA A 151 1.12 -0.38 -6.37
C ALA A 151 1.00 0.06 -7.84
N GLU A 152 -0.18 -0.08 -8.46
CA GLU A 152 -0.45 0.42 -9.82
C GLU A 152 -0.19 1.92 -9.95
N GLU A 153 -0.68 2.73 -9.00
CA GLU A 153 -0.50 4.20 -9.00
C GLU A 153 0.94 4.64 -8.72
N LEU A 154 1.72 3.84 -8.00
CA LEU A 154 3.13 4.11 -7.72
C LEU A 154 4.03 3.73 -8.91
N LEU A 155 3.64 2.67 -9.65
CA LEU A 155 4.34 2.20 -10.84
C LEU A 155 3.95 2.98 -12.11
N ASP A 156 2.75 3.56 -12.16
CA ASP A 156 2.29 4.46 -13.22
C ASP A 156 1.74 5.77 -12.64
N ARG A 157 2.55 6.84 -12.75
CA ARG A 157 2.19 8.17 -12.24
C ARG A 157 1.08 8.85 -13.04
N ASN A 158 0.75 8.36 -14.24
CA ASN A 158 -0.34 8.88 -15.05
C ASN A 158 -1.69 8.25 -14.70
N LEU A 159 -1.69 7.18 -13.91
CA LEU A 159 -2.91 6.53 -13.48
C LEU A 159 -3.70 7.46 -12.56
N GLN A 160 -4.92 7.79 -12.99
CA GLN A 160 -5.84 8.66 -12.27
C GLN A 160 -7.17 7.94 -12.05
N PRO A 161 -7.93 8.32 -11.00
CA PRO A 161 -7.53 9.15 -9.86
C PRO A 161 -6.48 8.46 -8.95
N ARG A 162 -5.75 9.24 -8.14
CA ARG A 162 -4.70 8.72 -7.23
C ARG A 162 -5.18 8.60 -5.78
N LEU A 163 -5.48 7.39 -5.34
CA LEU A 163 -5.80 7.08 -3.95
C LEU A 163 -4.59 7.21 -3.02
N VAL A 164 -3.37 6.98 -3.51
CA VAL A 164 -2.13 7.15 -2.72
C VAL A 164 -2.01 8.58 -2.20
N GLU A 165 -2.23 9.58 -3.07
CA GLU A 165 -2.16 11.01 -2.68
C GLU A 165 -3.34 11.45 -1.80
N LEU A 166 -4.50 10.80 -1.98
CA LEU A 166 -5.68 11.07 -1.17
C LEU A 166 -5.55 10.53 0.26
N LEU A 167 -4.92 9.36 0.40
CA LEU A 167 -4.93 8.59 1.64
C LEU A 167 -3.60 8.64 2.39
N LEU A 168 -2.51 9.17 1.81
CA LEU A 168 -1.23 9.34 2.50
C LEU A 168 -0.88 10.82 2.74
N PRO A 169 -0.13 11.15 3.80
CA PRO A 169 0.32 10.26 4.87
C PRO A 169 -0.85 9.84 5.80
N VAL A 170 -0.69 8.71 6.48
CA VAL A 170 -1.57 8.34 7.58
C VAL A 170 -1.41 9.38 8.69
N LYS A 171 -2.49 10.10 8.99
CA LYS A 171 -2.49 11.13 10.04
C LYS A 171 -2.81 10.45 11.38
N ALA A 172 -1.99 10.74 12.38
CA ALA A 172 -2.20 10.29 13.76
C ALA A 172 -3.43 10.95 14.40
#